data_AF-A0A8T6H6I3-F1
#
_entry.id   AF-A0A8T6H6I3-F1
#
_cell.length_a   1.000
_cell.length_b   1.000
_cell.length_c   1.000
_cell.angle_alpha   90.00
_cell.angle_beta   90.00
_cell.angle_gamma   90.00
#
_symmetry.space_group_name_H-M   'P 1'
#
loop_
_entity.id
_entity.type
_entity.pdbx_description
1 polymer ?
#
loop_
_entity_poly.entity_id
_entity_poly.type
_entity_poly.pdbx_seq_one_letter_code
_entity_poly.pdbx_strand_id
1 'polypeptide(L)' 'MSERDEGITKRQLGIGLAVIGALGFLAILSIDLLDVGRQGGIGPAQTMALLLMAALALVGISLIPLGDAPA' A
#
# COMPACT_ATOMS: atom_id res chain seq x y z
N MET A 1 -35.86 7.55 -9.06
CA MET A 1 -35.17 6.63 -8.14
C MET A 1 -33.71 6.69 -8.55
N SER A 2 -32.87 7.38 -7.76
CA SER A 2 -31.49 7.71 -8.12
C SER A 2 -30.67 6.45 -8.34
N GLU A 3 -29.95 6.35 -9.45
CA GLU A 3 -28.86 5.38 -9.62
C GLU A 3 -27.96 5.50 -8.39
N ARG A 4 -27.90 4.44 -7.58
CA ARG A 4 -26.91 4.38 -6.52
C ARG A 4 -25.60 4.14 -7.24
N ASP A 5 -24.63 5.03 -7.04
CA ASP A 5 -23.23 4.72 -7.30
C ASP A 5 -22.87 3.46 -6.50
N GLU A 6 -22.97 2.29 -7.13
CA GLU A 6 -22.55 0.98 -6.57
C GLU A 6 -21.04 0.76 -6.74
N GLY A 7 -20.26 1.84 -6.88
CA GLY A 7 -18.82 1.81 -7.10
C GLY A 7 -18.01 1.63 -5.80
N ILE A 8 -16.72 1.35 -5.95
CA ILE A 8 -15.77 1.34 -4.82
C ILE A 8 -15.75 2.74 -4.20
N THR A 9 -15.86 2.82 -2.87
CA THR A 9 -15.74 4.10 -2.15
C THR A 9 -14.28 4.50 -1.97
N LYS A 10 -14.01 5.81 -1.84
CA LYS A 10 -12.67 6.33 -1.49
C LYS A 10 -12.13 5.71 -0.21
N ARG A 11 -12.99 5.42 0.78
CA ARG A 11 -12.64 4.65 1.98
C ARG A 11 -12.19 3.23 1.67
N GLN A 12 -12.96 2.47 0.89
CA GLN A 12 -12.61 1.09 0.53
C GLN A 12 -11.31 1.03 -0.28
N LEU A 13 -11.16 1.92 -1.27
CA LEU A 13 -9.92 2.07 -2.03
C LEU A 13 -8.76 2.43 -1.10
N GLY A 14 -8.96 3.41 -0.21
CA GLY A 14 -7.98 3.86 0.75
C GLY A 14 -7.48 2.74 1.66
N ILE A 15 -8.39 1.95 2.22
CA ILE A 15 -8.06 0.76 3.02
C ILE A 15 -7.27 -0.25 2.17
N GLY A 16 -7.70 -0.53 0.95
CA GLY A 16 -7.02 -1.46 0.05
C GLY A 16 -5.57 -1.04 -0.23
N LEU A 17 -5.35 0.22 -0.62
CA LEU A 17 -4.01 0.76 -0.88
C LEU A 17 -3.16 0.80 0.38
N ALA A 18 -3.73 1.17 1.52
CA ALA A 18 -3.04 1.18 2.82
C ALA A 18 -2.55 -0.21 3.21
N VAL A 19 -3.41 -1.22 3.08
CA VAL A 19 -3.09 -2.62 3.39
C VAL A 19 -2.04 -3.18 2.44
N ILE A 20 -2.21 -2.98 1.12
CA ILE A 20 -1.24 -3.46 0.13
C ILE A 20 0.12 -2.81 0.34
N GLY A 21 0.16 -1.49 0.52
CA GLY A 21 1.40 -0.77 0.79
C GLY A 21 2.08 -1.22 2.08
N ALA A 22 1.33 -1.37 3.18
CA ALA A 22 1.87 -1.83 4.45
C ALA A 22 2.40 -3.27 4.38
N LEU A 23 1.61 -4.20 3.83
CA LEU A 23 2.01 -5.60 3.70
C LEU A 23 3.19 -5.76 2.73
N GLY A 24 3.19 -5.05 1.60
CA GLY A 24 4.30 -5.06 0.66
C GLY A 24 5.59 -4.53 1.28
N PHE A 25 5.50 -3.44 2.05
CA PHE A 25 6.64 -2.88 2.79
C PHE A 25 7.21 -3.89 3.79
N LEU A 26 6.35 -4.50 4.61
CA LEU A 26 6.75 -5.51 5.59
C LEU A 26 7.32 -6.77 4.93
N ALA A 27 6.76 -7.20 3.80
CA ALA A 27 7.26 -8.35 3.04
C ALA A 27 8.69 -8.11 2.52
N ILE A 28 8.97 -6.91 1.99
CA ILE A 28 10.32 -6.56 1.52
C ILE A 28 11.32 -6.54 2.68
N LEU A 29 10.95 -5.97 3.84
CA LEU A 29 11.80 -6.03 5.04
C LEU A 29 12.00 -7.45 5.55
N SER A 30 10.97 -8.30 5.44
CA SER A 30 11.05 -9.70 5.88
C SER A 30 12.02 -10.52 5.03
N ILE A 31 12.18 -10.21 3.73
CA ILE A 31 13.17 -10.85 2.87
C ILE A 31 14.59 -10.61 3.40
N ASP A 32 14.88 -9.39 3.85
CA ASP A 32 16.17 -9.00 4.44
C ASP A 32 16.38 -9.69 5.81
N LEU A 33 15.34 -9.68 6.67
CA LEU A 33 15.41 -10.34 7.98
C LEU A 33 15.64 -11.85 7.90
N LEU A 34 15.06 -12.50 6.89
CA LEU A 34 15.22 -13.93 6.64
C LEU A 34 16.50 -14.27 5.85
N ASP A 35 17.29 -13.24 5.49
CA ASP A 35 18.52 -13.34 4.68
C ASP A 35 18.30 -14.15 3.39
N VAL A 36 17.09 -14.02 2.80
CA VAL A 36 16.73 -14.74 1.59
C VAL A 36 17.40 -14.06 0.40
N GLY A 37 18.61 -14.53 0.07
CA GLY A 37 19.16 -14.39 -1.28
C GLY A 37 20.36 -13.48 -1.52
N ARG A 38 21.08 -12.92 -0.52
CA ARG A 38 22.47 -12.43 -0.72
C ARG A 38 23.13 -11.76 0.50
N GLN A 39 24.46 -11.88 0.54
CA GLN A 39 25.37 -10.98 1.26
C GLN A 39 25.19 -9.53 0.76
N GLY A 40 24.66 -8.64 1.60
CA GLY A 40 24.66 -7.20 1.36
C GLY A 40 23.31 -6.48 1.43
N GLY A 41 22.46 -6.81 2.41
CA GLY A 41 21.36 -5.97 2.89
C GLY A 41 20.38 -5.41 1.83
N ILE A 42 19.77 -4.27 2.16
CA ILE A 42 18.81 -3.59 1.29
C ILE A 42 19.50 -2.96 0.06
N GLY A 43 19.27 -3.56 -1.11
CA GLY A 43 19.81 -3.06 -2.39
C GLY A 43 18.97 -1.92 -3.01
N PRO A 44 19.47 -1.22 -4.05
CA PRO A 44 18.77 -0.08 -4.67
C PRO A 44 17.35 -0.39 -5.14
N ALA A 45 17.12 -1.60 -5.70
CA ALA A 45 15.80 -2.02 -6.14
C ALA A 45 14.83 -2.21 -4.95
N GLN A 46 15.30 -2.79 -3.84
CA GLN A 46 14.49 -2.92 -2.63
C GLN A 46 14.20 -1.56 -1.99
N THR A 47 15.17 -0.64 -1.99
CA THR A 47 14.95 0.74 -1.53
C THR A 47 13.83 1.42 -2.33
N MET A 48 13.84 1.31 -3.66
CA MET A 48 12.78 1.87 -4.49
C MET A 48 11.44 1.20 -4.23
N ALA A 49 11.43 -0.12 -4.05
CA ALA A 49 10.22 -0.86 -3.73
C ALA A 49 9.64 -0.47 -2.36
N LEU A 50 10.49 -0.29 -1.34
CA LEU A 50 10.09 0.19 -0.01
C LEU A 50 9.50 1.60 -0.09
N LEU A 51 10.14 2.52 -0.81
CA LEU A 51 9.62 3.88 -1.02
C LEU A 51 8.26 3.86 -1.71
N LEU A 52 8.11 3.04 -2.75
CA LEU A 52 6.85 2.89 -3.48
C LEU A 52 5.74 2.33 -2.57
N MET A 53 6.03 1.29 -1.80
CA MET A 53 5.08 0.68 -0.87
C MET A 53 4.67 1.65 0.25
N ALA A 54 5.62 2.42 0.79
CA ALA A 54 5.33 3.46 1.77
C ALA A 54 4.47 4.58 1.18
N ALA A 55 4.79 5.06 -0.02
CA ALA A 55 3.99 6.07 -0.71
C ALA A 55 2.57 5.55 -1.00
N LEU A 56 2.45 4.30 -1.46
CA LEU A 56 1.16 3.65 -1.69
C LEU A 56 0.32 3.58 -0.42
N ALA A 57 0.95 3.23 0.71
CA ALA A 57 0.28 3.19 2.00
C ALA A 57 -0.21 4.59 2.44
N LEU A 58 0.63 5.61 2.29
CA LEU A 58 0.29 7.00 2.62
C LEU A 58 -0.84 7.54 1.75
N VAL A 59 -0.85 7.23 0.45
CA VAL A 59 -1.97 7.54 -0.44
C VAL A 59 -3.23 6.81 0.01
N GLY A 60 -3.14 5.54 0.37
CA GLY A 60 -4.29 4.81 0.92
C GLY A 60 -4.86 5.46 2.17
N ILE A 61 -4.01 5.77 3.14
CA ILE A 61 -4.38 6.43 4.40
C ILE A 61 -5.03 7.79 4.14
N SER A 62 -4.53 8.58 3.18
CA SER A 62 -5.09 9.90 2.87
C SER A 62 -6.49 9.85 2.24
N LEU A 63 -6.88 8.72 1.64
CA LEU A 63 -8.22 8.52 1.08
C LEU A 63 -9.26 8.09 2.13
N ILE A 64 -8.84 7.48 3.25
CA ILE A 64 -9.76 6.99 4.28
C ILE A 64 -10.68 8.09 4.85
N PRO A 65 -10.20 9.32 5.15
CA PRO A 65 -11.04 10.41 5.64
C PRO A 65 -12.06 10.93 4.62
N LEU A 66 -11.85 10.68 3.31
CA LEU A 66 -12.78 11.11 2.26
C LEU A 66 -14.09 10.29 2.24
N GLY A 67 -14.13 9.20 3.01
CA GLY A 67 -15.34 8.46 3.32
C GLY A 67 -15.96 7.77 2.12
N ASP A 68 -17.29 7.82 2.06
CA ASP A 68 -18.07 6.99 1.15
C ASP A 68 -18.31 7.67 -0.21
N ALA A 69 -17.56 8.74 -0.50
CA ALA A 69 -17.51 9.32 -1.83
C ALA A 69 -17.03 8.27 -2.85
N PRO A 70 -17.58 8.24 -4.07
CA PRO A 70 -17.16 7.31 -5.12
C PRO A 70 -15.66 7.50 -5.45
N ALA A 71 -14.95 6.38 -5.66
CA ALA A 71 -13.51 6.33 -5.97
C ALA A 71 -13.16 6.85 -7.38
#